data_AF-A0A7Y2HIP7-F1
#
_entry.id   AF-A0A7Y2HIP7-F1
#
_cell.length_a   1.000
_cell.length_b   1.000
_cell.length_c   1.000
_cell.angle_alpha   90.00
_cell.angle_beta   90.00
_cell.angle_gamma   90.00
#
_symmetry.space_group_name_H-M   'P 1'
#
loop_
_entity.id
_entity.type
_entity.pdbx_description
1 polymer ?
#
loop_
_entity_poly.entity_id
_entity_poly.type
_entity_poly.pdbx_seq_one_letter_code
_entity_poly.pdbx_strand_id
1 'polypeptide(L)' 'MDYKATIIKLLVCLLVSPLVVYLFIGIAGLAGSTYEMTNGETFIIWVLMAILICLSWTKKE' A
#
# COMPACT_ATOMS: atom_id res chain seq x y z
N MET A 1 -23.33 -1.29 8.81
CA MET A 1 -22.11 -0.93 8.04
C MET A 1 -22.44 0.28 7.20
N ASP A 2 -21.67 1.36 7.35
CA ASP A 2 -21.82 2.51 6.48
C ASP A 2 -21.02 2.27 5.19
N TYR A 3 -21.71 1.81 4.14
CA TYR A 3 -21.07 1.42 2.89
C TYR A 3 -20.29 2.57 2.24
N LYS A 4 -20.77 3.81 2.38
CA LYS A 4 -20.07 4.98 1.85
C LYS A 4 -18.73 5.17 2.54
N ALA A 5 -18.71 5.09 3.88
CA ALA A 5 -17.48 5.20 4.66
C ALA A 5 -16.49 4.08 4.32
N THR A 6 -16.97 2.84 4.16
CA THR A 6 -16.12 1.70 3.79
C THR A 6 -15.50 1.87 2.39
N ILE A 7 -16.29 2.28 1.39
CA ILE A 7 -15.77 2.50 0.03
C ILE A 7 -14.72 3.61 0.03
N ILE A 8 -14.98 4.72 0.72
CA ILE A 8 -14.01 5.81 0.85
C ILE A 8 -12.72 5.31 1.51
N LYS A 9 -12.82 4.54 2.60
CA LYS A 9 -11.65 3.94 3.25
C LYS A 9 -10.82 3.09 2.29
N LEU A 10 -11.48 2.21 1.52
CA LEU A 10 -10.81 1.35 0.54
C LEU A 10 -10.10 2.16 -0.56
N LEU A 11 -10.76 3.20 -1.08
CA LEU A 11 -10.16 4.10 -2.07
C LEU A 11 -8.94 4.83 -1.51
N VAL A 12 -9.01 5.33 -0.28
CA VAL A 12 -7.87 5.96 0.38
C VAL A 12 -6.71 4.98 0.56
N CYS A 13 -6.97 3.76 1.03
CA CYS A 13 -5.94 2.72 1.15
C CYS A 13 -5.26 2.42 -0.20
N LEU A 14 -6.05 2.35 -1.28
CA LEU A 14 -5.55 2.08 -2.62
C LEU A 14 -4.70 3.22 -3.18
N LEU A 15 -5.04 4.47 -2.88
CA LEU A 15 -4.28 5.65 -3.34
C LEU A 15 -3.03 5.92 -2.50
N VAL A 16 -3.05 5.58 -1.21
CA VAL A 16 -1.92 5.77 -0.29
C VAL A 16 -0.88 4.66 -0.43
N SER A 17 -1.29 3.44 -0.78
CA SER A 17 -0.37 2.30 -0.87
C SER A 17 0.82 2.43 -1.84
N PRO A 18 0.70 2.99 -3.06
CA PRO A 18 1.87 3.12 -3.93
C PRO A 18 2.84 4.17 -3.39
N LEU A 19 2.33 5.22 -2.73
CA LEU A 19 3.15 6.24 -2.08
C LEU A 19 4.05 5.60 -1.00
N VAL A 20 3.47 4.71 -0.18
CA VAL A 20 4.18 3.96 0.86
C VAL A 20 5.21 3.01 0.25
N VAL A 21 4.85 2.27 -0.81
CA VAL A 21 5.77 1.34 -1.50
C VAL A 21 7.01 2.07 -2.04
N TYR A 22 6.82 3.16 -2.79
CA TYR A 22 7.94 3.91 -3.35
C TYR A 22 8.80 4.59 -2.28
N LEU A 23 8.20 4.99 -1.15
CA LEU A 23 8.95 5.50 -0.01
C LEU A 23 9.89 4.41 0.55
N PHE A 24 9.41 3.17 0.72
CA PHE A 24 10.25 2.06 1.17
C PHE A 24 11.35 1.69 0.15
N ILE A 25 11.02 1.62 -1.14
CA ILE A 25 12.01 1.35 -2.19
C ILE A 25 13.07 2.45 -2.21
N GLY A 26 12.67 3.72 -2.08
CA GLY A 26 13.60 4.85 -2.00
C GLY A 26 14.55 4.76 -0.82
N ILE A 27 14.03 4.46 0.38
CA ILE A 27 14.85 4.25 1.58
C ILE A 27 15.81 3.07 1.39
N ALA A 28 15.33 1.97 0.81
CA ALA A 28 16.17 0.81 0.56
C ALA A 28 17.27 1.11 -0.48
N GLY A 29 16.96 1.93 -1.49
CA GLY A 29 17.94 2.46 -2.44
C GLY A 29 19.05 3.26 -1.77
N LEU A 30 18.70 4.11 -0.80
CA LEU A 30 19.67 4.85 0.02
C LEU A 30 20.54 3.92 0.89
N ALA A 31 20.00 2.76 1.28
CA ALA A 31 20.75 1.72 1.99
C ALA A 31 21.59 0.82 1.05
N GLY A 32 21.62 1.10 -0.26
CA GLY A 32 22.40 0.36 -1.25
C GLY A 32 21.67 -0.84 -1.87
N SER A 33 20.36 -0.97 -1.67
CA SER A 33 19.55 -2.04 -2.24
C SER A 33 18.98 -1.67 -3.60
N THR A 34 18.98 -2.60 -4.55
CA THR A 34 18.36 -2.44 -5.87
C THR A 34 17.19 -3.41 -6.01
N TYR A 35 15.97 -2.87 -6.11
CA TYR A 35 14.77 -3.66 -6.38
C TYR A 35 14.29 -3.39 -7.81
N GLU A 36 14.47 -4.36 -8.69
CA GLU A 36 13.82 -4.37 -10.01
C GLU A 36 12.50 -5.10 -9.90
N MET A 37 11.42 -4.46 -10.34
CA MET A 37 10.07 -5.04 -10.34
C MET A 37 9.45 -4.85 -11.72
N THR A 38 8.85 -5.92 -12.24
CA THR A 38 8.00 -5.83 -13.43
C THR A 38 6.68 -5.11 -13.10
N ASN A 39 5.95 -4.70 -14.13
CA ASN A 39 4.63 -4.07 -13.95
C ASN A 39 3.65 -4.97 -13.18
N GLY A 40 3.70 -6.29 -13.42
CA GLY A 40 2.85 -7.25 -12.74
C GLY A 40 3.17 -7.38 -11.26
N GLU A 41 4.46 -7.47 -10.91
CA GLU A 41 4.92 -7.54 -9.52
C GLU A 41 4.60 -6.26 -8.76
N THR A 42 4.82 -5.11 -9.39
CA THR A 42 4.48 -3.80 -8.83
C THR A 42 2.99 -3.70 -8.51
N PHE A 43 2.12 -4.19 -9.41
CA PHE A 43 0.67 -4.20 -9.18
C PHE A 43 0.29 -5.10 -7.99
N ILE A 44 0.88 -6.29 -7.88
CA ILE A 44 0.63 -7.21 -6.77
C ILE A 44 1.04 -6.57 -5.44
N ILE A 45 2.25 -6.00 -5.36
CA ILE A 45 2.75 -5.33 -4.15
C ILE A 45 1.87 -4.13 -3.78
N TRP A 46 1.44 -3.36 -4.78
CA TRP A 46 0.55 -2.22 -4.59
C TRP A 46 -0.79 -2.63 -3.94
N VAL A 47 -1.45 -3.68 -4.45
CA VAL A 47 -2.71 -4.18 -3.90
C VAL A 47 -2.52 -4.79 -2.51
N LEU A 48 -1.46 -5.58 -2.31
CA LEU A 48 -1.14 -6.17 -1.01
C LEU A 48 -0.93 -5.08 0.05
N MET A 49 -0.20 -4.01 -0.31
CA MET A 49 0.00 -2.87 0.60
C MET A 49 -1.29 -2.11 0.88
N ALA A 50 -2.20 -1.99 -0.09
CA ALA A 50 -3.51 -1.41 0.14
C ALA A 50 -4.30 -2.21 1.19
N ILE A 51 -4.29 -3.54 1.09
CA ILE A 51 -4.94 -4.44 2.05
C ILE A 51 -4.32 -4.26 3.45
N LEU A 52 -2.98 -4.27 3.54
CA LEU A 52 -2.26 -4.10 4.80
C LEU A 52 -2.61 -2.78 5.48
N ILE A 53 -2.57 -1.65 4.76
CA ILE A 53 -2.94 -0.34 5.31
C ILE A 53 -4.38 -0.35 5.82
N CYS A 54 -5.30 -0.94 5.06
CA CYS A 54 -6.69 -1.01 5.44
C CYS A 54 -6.94 -1.86 6.68
N LEU A 55 -6.18 -2.95 6.85
CA LEU A 55 -6.18 -3.78 8.06
C LEU A 55 -5.56 -3.05 9.25
N SER A 56 -4.42 -2.35 9.06
CA SER A 56 -3.78 -1.56 10.12
C SER A 56 -4.67 -0.42 10.64
N TRP A 57 -5.54 0.11 9.80
CA TRP A 57 -6.49 1.16 10.18
C TRP A 57 -7.74 0.61 10.88
N THR A 58 -8.00 -0.70 10.82
CA THR A 58 -9.06 -1.29 11.65
C THR A 58 -8.58 -1.32 13.10
N LYS A 59 -9.30 -0.62 13.99
CA LYS A 59 -9.05 -0.73 15.42
C LYS A 59 -9.30 -2.18 15.85
N LYS A 60 -8.32 -2.76 16.52
CA LYS A 60 -8.48 -4.03 17.21
C LYS A 60 -9.24 -3.71 18.50
N GLU A 61 -10.50 -4.08 18.57
CA GLU A 61 -11.30 -4.09 19.80
C GLU A 61 -10.77 -5.17 20.76
#